data_AF-A0A957R0Z3-F1
#
_entry.id   AF-A0A957R0Z3-F1
#
_cell.length_a   1.000
_cell.length_b   1.000
_cell.length_c   1.000
_cell.angle_alpha   90.00
_cell.angle_beta   90.00
_cell.angle_gamma   90.00
#
_symmetry.space_group_name_H-M   'P 1'
#
loop_
_entity.id
_entity.type
_entity.pdbx_description
1 polymer ?
#
loop_
_entity_poly.entity_id
_entity_poly.type
_entity_poly.pdbx_seq_one_letter_code
_entity_poly.pdbx_strand_id
1 'polypeptide(L)' 'MSETQYEFEQFSAVRNYGDLSFSPDGQWVTYVTNATGQLNVWKQPVHLGSDGRPSAPVQLTNLT' A
#
# COMPACT_ATOMS: atom_id res chain seq x y z
N MET A 1 -4.05 32.83 13.27
CA MET A 1 -4.12 31.49 12.66
C MET A 1 -2.68 31.01 12.55
N SER A 2 -2.26 30.02 13.34
CA SER A 2 -0.91 29.45 13.23
C SER A 2 -0.90 28.43 12.10
N GLU A 3 -0.02 28.61 11.13
CA GLU A 3 0.20 27.68 10.03
C GLU A 3 1.08 26.52 10.55
N THR A 4 0.64 25.28 10.37
CA THR A 4 1.41 24.11 10.79
C THR A 4 2.59 23.92 9.84
N GLN A 5 3.82 24.19 10.31
CA GLN A 5 5.03 23.85 9.57
C GLN A 5 5.39 22.39 9.87
N TYR A 6 5.38 21.54 8.83
CA TYR A 6 5.78 20.14 8.94
C TYR A 6 7.30 19.99 8.92
N GLU A 7 7.83 19.06 9.73
CA GLU A 7 9.26 18.72 9.75
C GLU A 7 9.69 17.95 8.50
N PHE A 8 10.95 18.08 8.08
CA PHE A 8 11.51 17.36 6.93
C PHE A 8 11.28 15.84 7.02
N GLU A 9 11.42 15.27 8.22
CA GLU A 9 11.23 13.84 8.47
C GLU A 9 9.83 13.34 8.15
N GLN A 10 8.81 14.21 8.19
CA GLN A 10 7.46 13.80 7.83
C GLN A 10 7.32 13.58 6.32
N PHE A 11 8.11 14.27 5.51
CA PHE A 11 8.11 14.07 4.06
C PHE A 11 8.79 12.76 3.64
N SER A 12 9.73 12.25 4.44
CA SER A 12 10.39 10.95 4.17
C SER A 12 9.44 9.75 4.38
N ALA A 13 8.35 9.95 5.14
CA ALA A 13 7.32 8.95 5.40
C ALA A 13 6.25 8.86 4.29
N VAL A 14 6.30 9.71 3.25
CA VAL A 14 5.34 9.66 2.14
C VAL A 14 5.49 8.34 1.37
N ARG A 15 4.36 7.71 1.05
CA ARG A 15 4.29 6.51 0.22
C ARG A 15 3.37 6.75 -0.97
N ASN A 16 3.81 6.29 -2.14
CA ASN A 16 3.06 6.33 -3.38
C ASN A 16 2.25 5.05 -3.52
N TYR A 17 0.99 5.17 -3.95
CA TYR A 17 0.13 4.05 -4.31
C TYR A 17 -0.48 4.34 -5.68
N GLY A 18 -0.43 3.37 -6.59
CA GLY A 18 -0.93 3.53 -7.96
C GLY A 18 -1.21 2.21 -8.63
N ASP A 19 -1.69 2.28 -9.88
CA ASP A 19 -1.97 1.13 -10.75
C ASP A 19 -2.82 0.04 -10.08
N LEU A 20 -3.94 0.50 -9.52
CA LEU A 20 -4.88 -0.31 -8.74
C LEU A 20 -5.76 -1.16 -9.66
N SER A 21 -5.88 -2.45 -9.35
CA SER A 21 -6.74 -3.38 -10.09
C SER A 21 -7.35 -4.45 -9.18
N PHE A 22 -8.60 -4.84 -9.44
CA PHE A 22 -9.27 -5.94 -8.77
C PHE A 22 -9.09 -7.24 -9.57
N SER A 23 -8.93 -8.36 -8.87
CA SER A 23 -9.00 -9.67 -9.52
C SER A 23 -10.42 -9.94 -10.06
N PRO A 24 -10.58 -10.70 -11.15
CA PRO A 24 -11.90 -10.99 -11.72
C PRO A 24 -12.88 -11.69 -10.77
N ASP A 25 -12.37 -12.48 -9.81
CA ASP A 25 -13.15 -13.15 -8.78
C ASP A 25 -13.50 -12.24 -7.58
N GLY A 26 -13.05 -10.98 -7.59
CA GLY A 26 -13.26 -10.00 -6.54
C GLY A 26 -12.55 -10.29 -5.22
N GLN A 27 -11.70 -11.33 -5.17
CA GLN A 27 -11.06 -11.75 -3.91
C GLN A 27 -9.82 -10.91 -3.56
N TRP A 28 -9.19 -10.29 -4.56
CA TRP A 28 -7.92 -9.59 -4.42
C TRP A 28 -7.96 -8.19 -5.01
N VAL A 29 -7.18 -7.31 -4.40
CA VAL A 29 -6.75 -6.04 -4.99
C VAL A 29 -5.24 -6.07 -5.18
N THR A 30 -4.77 -5.69 -6.36
CA THR A 30 -3.36 -5.48 -6.69
C THR A 30 -3.07 -4.00 -6.86
N TYR A 31 -1.88 -3.57 -6.45
CA TYR A 31 -1.44 -2.18 -6.56
C TYR A 31 0.08 -2.08 -6.58
N VAL A 32 0.59 -0.97 -7.10
CA VAL A 32 2.01 -0.62 -7.06
C VAL A 32 2.24 0.35 -5.90
N THR A 33 3.25 0.08 -5.07
CA THR A 33 3.67 1.02 -4.01
C THR A 33 5.17 0.96 -3.74
N ASN A 34 5.71 2.07 -3.22
CA ASN A 34 7.07 2.19 -2.70
C ASN A 34 7.14 1.99 -1.17
N ALA A 35 6.17 1.27 -0.57
CA ALA A 35 6.11 0.98 0.87
C ALA A 35 7.45 0.51 1.48
N THR A 36 8.22 -0.27 0.71
CA THR A 36 9.52 -0.85 1.09
C THR A 36 10.73 -0.10 0.51
N GLY A 37 10.56 1.13 0.02
CA GLY A 37 11.64 1.98 -0.51
C GLY A 37 11.83 1.91 -2.03
N GLN A 38 11.23 0.92 -2.70
CA GLN A 38 11.22 0.80 -4.17
C GLN A 38 9.82 0.42 -4.65
N LEU A 39 9.44 0.87 -5.85
CA LEU A 39 8.16 0.50 -6.46
C LEU A 39 8.13 -1.01 -6.71
N ASN A 40 7.14 -1.67 -6.13
CA ASN A 40 6.87 -3.09 -6.32
C ASN A 40 5.37 -3.31 -6.50
N VAL A 41 4.99 -4.45 -7.07
CA VAL A 41 3.61 -4.90 -7.14
C VAL A 41 3.27 -5.64 -5.86
N TRP A 42 2.10 -5.34 -5.30
CA TRP A 42 1.56 -5.95 -4.09
C TRP A 42 0.16 -6.47 -4.34
N LYS A 43 -0.30 -7.41 -3.50
CA LYS A 43 -1.70 -7.82 -3.43
C LYS A 43 -2.21 -7.91 -2.00
N GLN A 44 -3.50 -7.68 -1.81
CA GLN A 44 -4.19 -7.86 -0.54
C GLN A 44 -5.60 -8.44 -0.75
N PRO A 45 -6.13 -9.26 0.17
CA PRO A 45 -7.54 -9.64 0.13
C PRO A 45 -8.46 -8.42 0.23
N VAL A 46 -9.59 -8.47 -0.49
CA VAL A 46 -10.65 -7.44 -0.39
C VAL A 46 -11.44 -7.59 0.92
N HIS A 47 -11.56 -8.82 1.42
CA HIS A 47 -12.29 -9.12 2.65
C HIS A 47 -11.38 -9.06 3.88
N LEU A 48 -12.02 -8.79 5.02
CA LEU A 48 -11.35 -8.86 6.33
C LEU A 48 -11.13 -10.33 6.72
N GLY A 49 -10.13 -10.56 7.57
CA GLY A 49 -9.93 -11.83 8.25
C GLY A 49 -11.07 -12.15 9.21
N SER A 50 -11.08 -13.38 9.74
CA SER A 50 -12.08 -13.84 10.72
C SER A 50 -12.05 -13.03 12.03
N ASP A 51 -10.96 -12.33 12.31
CA ASP A 51 -10.77 -11.40 13.43
C ASP A 51 -11.25 -9.97 13.13
N GLY A 52 -11.82 -9.72 11.94
CA GLY A 52 -12.28 -8.42 11.50
C GLY A 52 -11.16 -7.46 11.08
N ARG A 53 -9.93 -7.94 10.87
CA ARG A 53 -8.78 -7.11 10.47
C ARG A 53 -8.37 -7.35 9.02
N PRO A 54 -7.81 -6.34 8.32
CA PRO A 54 -7.19 -6.57 7.03
C PRO A 54 -6.04 -7.57 7.17
N SER A 55 -5.94 -8.50 6.22
CA SER A 55 -4.74 -9.33 6.11
C SER A 55 -3.55 -8.47 5.66
N ALA A 56 -2.35 -8.81 6.12
CA ALA A 56 -1.14 -8.14 5.65
C ALA A 56 -1.00 -8.30 4.12
N PRO A 57 -0.59 -7.24 3.41
CA PRO A 57 -0.38 -7.32 1.97
C PRO A 57 0.85 -8.17 1.65
N VAL A 58 0.81 -8.85 0.51
CA VAL A 58 1.90 -9.69 0.00
C VAL A 58 2.60 -8.98 -1.13
N GLN A 59 3.91 -8.76 -1.00
CA GLN A 59 4.75 -8.25 -2.07
C GLN A 59 4.93 -9.34 -3.14
N LEU A 60 4.58 -9.04 -4.39
CA LEU A 60 4.62 -9.99 -5.51
C LEU A 60 5.91 -9.90 -6.32
N THR A 61 6.57 -8.75 -6.33
CA THR A 61 7.83 -8.52 -7.04
C THR A 61 8.89 -8.03 -6.09
N ASN A 62 10.15 -8.36 -6.36
CA ASN A 62 11.29 -7.70 -5.74
C ASN A 62 12.23 -7.22 -6.85
N LEU A 63 11.97 -6.01 -7.33
CA LEU A 63 12.78 -5.40 -8.36
C LEU A 63 14.06 -4.86 -7.71
N THR A 64 15.21 -5.34 -8.18
CA THR A 64 16.56 -4.95 -7.75
C THR A 64 17.18 -3.96 -8.71
#